data_AF-A0A2T4CLS9-F1
#
_entry.id   AF-A0A2T4CLS9-F1
#
_cell.length_a   1.000
_cell.length_b   1.000
_cell.length_c   1.000
_cell.angle_alpha   90.00
_cell.angle_beta   90.00
_cell.angle_gamma   90.00
#
_symmetry.space_group_name_H-M   'P 1'
#
loop_
_entity.id
_entity.type
_entity.pdbx_description
1 polymer ?
#
loop_
_entity_poly.entity_id
_entity_poly.type
_entity_poly.pdbx_seq_one_letter_code
_entity_poly.pdbx_strand_id
1 'polypeptide(L)' 'VDTPILQEHLRGLLHEHVEATGSDHGHALLKNFAESAQQFWMVKPKQTDVAELLGHRARSTAELRVEVM' A
#
# COMPACT_ATOMS: atom_id res chain seq x y z
N VAL A 1 3.08 -15.20 9.80
CA VAL A 1 3.44 -13.94 9.11
C VAL A 1 2.25 -13.02 9.24
N ASP A 2 2.48 -11.76 9.61
CA ASP A 2 1.50 -10.69 9.90
C ASP A 2 0.65 -10.27 8.68
N THR A 3 -0.07 -11.23 8.10
CA THR A 3 -0.93 -11.05 6.93
C THR A 3 -1.96 -9.90 7.06
N PRO A 4 -2.64 -9.68 8.20
CA PRO A 4 -3.67 -8.65 8.26
C PRO A 4 -3.11 -7.22 8.22
N ILE A 5 -1.97 -6.96 8.87
CA ILE A 5 -1.33 -5.63 8.86
C ILE A 5 -0.86 -5.27 7.45
N LEU A 6 -0.32 -6.26 6.73
CA LEU A 6 0.13 -6.09 5.36
C LEU A 6 -1.02 -5.83 4.38
N GLN A 7 -2.17 -6.48 4.61
CA GLN A 7 -3.36 -6.26 3.81
C GLN A 7 -3.93 -4.84 4.01
N GLU A 8 -4.02 -4.37 5.25
CA GLU A 8 -4.44 -2.98 5.51
C GLU A 8 -3.46 -1.96 4.93
N HIS A 9 -2.15 -2.23 5.00
CA HIS A 9 -1.15 -1.37 4.37
C HIS A 9 -1.31 -1.31 2.85
N LEU A 10 -1.49 -2.46 2.18
CA LEU A 10 -1.78 -2.51 0.75
C LEU A 10 -3.05 -1.74 0.41
N ARG A 11 -4.10 -1.88 1.22
CA ARG A 11 -5.36 -1.16 1.04
C ARG A 11 -5.18 0.35 1.10
N GLY A 12 -4.39 0.84 2.06
CA GLY A 12 -4.04 2.26 2.18
C GLY A 12 -3.33 2.79 0.93
N LEU A 13 -2.38 2.04 0.38
CA LEU A 13 -1.68 2.42 -0.86
C LEU A 13 -2.62 2.47 -2.08
N LEU A 14 -3.54 1.52 -2.19
CA LEU A 14 -4.54 1.56 -3.26
C LEU A 14 -5.46 2.77 -3.14
N HIS A 15 -5.86 3.11 -1.90
CA HIS A 15 -6.69 4.29 -1.64
C HIS A 15 -6.00 5.57 -2.10
N GLU A 16 -4.75 5.77 -1.67
CA GLU A 16 -3.93 6.93 -2.05
C GLU A 16 -3.77 7.04 -3.58
N HIS A 17 -3.51 5.90 -4.25
CA HIS A 17 -3.41 5.86 -5.71
C HIS A 17 -4.71 6.28 -6.39
N VAL A 18 -5.85 5.76 -5.91
CA VAL A 18 -7.17 6.09 -6.47
C VAL A 18 -7.50 7.57 -6.27
N GLU A 19 -7.22 8.11 -5.09
CA GLU A 19 -7.44 9.53 -4.78
C GLU A 19 -6.56 10.43 -5.65
N ALA A 20 -5.31 10.05 -5.92
CA ALA A 20 -4.38 10.82 -6.73
C ALA A 20 -4.65 10.73 -8.25
N THR A 21 -5.21 9.61 -8.73
CA THR A 21 -5.31 9.33 -10.18
C THR A 21 -6.73 9.19 -10.72
N GLY A 22 -7.73 8.98 -9.85
CA GLY A 22 -9.08 8.63 -10.26
C GLY A 22 -9.20 7.26 -10.92
N SER A 23 -8.24 6.35 -10.71
CA SER A 23 -8.16 5.05 -11.39
C SER A 23 -9.41 4.18 -11.13
N ASP A 24 -10.16 3.89 -12.20
CA ASP A 24 -11.33 3.00 -12.17
C ASP A 24 -10.93 1.56 -11.80
N HIS A 25 -9.75 1.12 -12.27
CA HIS A 25 -9.20 -0.18 -11.90
C HIS A 25 -8.86 -0.26 -10.41
N GLY A 26 -8.31 0.82 -9.83
CA GLY A 26 -8.05 0.90 -8.40
C GLY A 26 -9.35 0.85 -7.58
N HIS A 27 -10.41 1.52 -8.03
CA HIS A 27 -11.74 1.41 -7.42
C HIS A 27 -12.29 -0.02 -7.48
N ALA A 28 -12.11 -0.73 -8.61
CA ALA A 28 -12.54 -2.12 -8.75
C ALA A 28 -11.79 -3.06 -7.78
N LEU A 29 -10.48 -2.87 -7.62
CA LEU A 29 -9.66 -3.61 -6.66
C LEU A 29 -10.07 -3.35 -5.21
N LEU A 30 -10.41 -2.10 -4.86
CA LEU A 30 -10.90 -1.74 -3.52
C LEU A 30 -12.30 -2.30 -3.24
N LYS A 31 -13.17 -2.37 -4.25
CA LYS A 31 -14.54 -2.89 -4.12
C LYS A 31 -14.58 -4.37 -3.73
N ASN A 32 -13.65 -5.17 -4.24
CA ASN A 32 -13.52 -6.60 -3.94
C ASN A 32 -12.17 -6.93 -3.28
N PHE A 33 -11.73 -6.07 -2.35
CA PHE A 33 -10.38 -6.13 -1.81
C PHE A 33 -10.00 -7.50 -1.22
N ALA A 34 -10.91 -8.20 -0.54
CA ALA A 34 -10.63 -9.50 0.06
C ALA A 34 -10.26 -10.59 -0.96
N GLU A 35 -10.79 -10.51 -2.19
CA GLU A 35 -10.47 -11.43 -3.29
C GLU A 35 -9.21 -10.93 -4.02
N SER A 36 -9.17 -9.64 -4.35
CA SER A 36 -8.03 -9.03 -5.03
C SER A 36 -6.74 -9.17 -4.23
N ALA A 37 -6.77 -8.98 -2.91
CA ALA A 37 -5.62 -9.11 -2.02
C ALA A 37 -4.97 -10.51 -2.07
N GLN A 38 -5.72 -11.56 -2.42
CA GLN A 38 -5.18 -12.92 -2.58
C GLN A 38 -4.36 -13.08 -3.86
N GLN A 39 -4.52 -12.16 -4.82
CA GLN A 39 -3.79 -12.17 -6.08
C GLN A 39 -2.49 -11.34 -6.02
N PHE A 40 -2.24 -10.64 -4.92
CA PHE A 40 -1.00 -9.88 -4.73
C PHE A 40 0.09 -10.75 -4.13
N TRP A 41 1.31 -10.62 -4.67
CA TRP A 41 2.50 -11.25 -4.12
C TRP A 41 3.32 -10.24 -3.34
N MET A 42 3.70 -10.61 -2.12
CA MET A 42 4.70 -9.87 -1.35
C MET A 42 6.09 -10.22 -1.87
N VAL A 43 6.79 -9.22 -2.41
CA VAL A 43 8.20 -9.35 -2.80
C VAL A 43 9.07 -8.71 -1.71
N LYS A 44 9.81 -9.55 -0.96
CA LYS A 44 10.79 -9.11 0.04
C LYS A 44 12.21 -9.24 -0.54
N PRO A 45 13.04 -8.18 -0.52
CA PRO A 45 14.45 -8.31 -0.85
C PRO A 45 15.20 -9.08 0.25
N LYS A 46 16.25 -9.84 -0.13
CA LYS A 46 16.95 -10.81 0.75
C LYS A 46 17.46 -10.24 2.09
N GLN A 47 17.67 -8.93 2.20
CA GLN A 47 18.30 -8.28 3.36
C GLN A 47 17.36 -7.48 4.26
N THR A 48 16.06 -7.37 3.95
CA THR A 48 15.17 -6.41 4.66
C THR A 48 14.07 -7.13 5.41
N ASP A 49 13.98 -6.92 6.72
CA ASP A 49 12.92 -7.55 7.52
C ASP A 49 11.55 -6.89 7.35
N VAL A 50 10.46 -7.68 7.40
CA VAL A 50 9.10 -7.16 7.16
C VAL A 50 8.72 -6.12 8.22
N ALA A 51 9.25 -6.30 9.43
CA ALA A 51 9.12 -5.36 10.55
C ALA A 51 9.80 -4.01 10.28
N GLU A 52 10.92 -3.97 9.55
CA GLU A 52 11.58 -2.71 9.19
C GLU A 52 10.80 -1.92 8.13
N LEU A 53 10.13 -2.62 7.20
CA LEU A 53 9.35 -1.98 6.13
C LEU A 53 8.08 -1.29 6.66
N LEU A 54 7.37 -1.94 7.59
CA LEU A 54 6.18 -1.37 8.22
C LEU A 54 6.54 -0.28 9.25
N GLY A 55 7.64 -0.45 9.99
CA GLY A 55 8.15 0.54 10.95
C GLY A 55 8.66 1.83 10.31
N HIS A 56 9.27 1.75 9.12
CA HIS A 56 9.70 2.94 8.38
C HIS A 56 8.53 3.67 7.69
N ARG A 57 7.56 2.96 7.09
CA ARG A 57 6.47 3.59 6.34
C ARG A 57 5.35 4.19 7.19
N ALA A 58 5.21 3.82 8.47
CA ALA A 58 4.35 4.59 9.38
C ALA A 58 4.81 6.06 9.54
N ARG A 59 6.04 6.39 9.10
CA ARG A 59 6.57 7.75 9.04
C ARG A 59 6.62 8.36 7.63
N SER A 60 6.48 7.56 6.58
CA SER A 60 6.57 8.02 5.18
C SER A 60 5.23 8.39 4.54
N THR A 61 4.14 8.46 5.30
CA THR A 61 2.87 9.07 4.85
C THR A 61 2.89 10.62 4.89
N ALA A 62 4.07 11.24 5.01
CA ALA A 62 4.22 12.68 5.23
C ALA A 62 5.21 13.41 4.30
N GLU A 63 5.83 12.75 3.33
CA GLU A 63 6.90 13.36 2.52
C GLU A 63 6.60 13.31 1.01
N LEU A 64 5.51 13.96 0.59
CA LEU A 64 5.51 14.69 -0.68
C LEU A 64 4.46 15.80 -0.66
N ARG A 65 4.59 16.74 0.28
CA ARG A 65 3.96 18.04 0.11
C ARG A 65 4.72 18.76 -0.98
N VAL A 66 4.05 18.86 -2.14
CA VAL A 66 4.27 19.77 -3.27
C VAL A 66 5.21 20.92 -2.94
N GLU A 67 6.41 20.92 -3.54
CA GLU A 67 7.15 22.15 -3.78
C GLU A 67 6.75 22.64 -5.17
N VAL A 68 5.71 23.46 -5.22
CA VAL A 68 5.57 24.50 -6.24
C VAL A 68 6.35 25.66 -5.69
N MET A 69 7.47 26.03 -6.32
CA MET A 69 7.83 27.36 -6.85
C MET A 69 9.20 27.30 -7.50
#